data_AF-A0A971GMD3-F1
#
_entry.id   AF-A0A971GMD3-F1
#
_cell.length_a   1.000
_cell.length_b   1.000
_cell.length_c   1.000
_cell.angle_alpha   90.00
_cell.angle_beta   90.00
_cell.angle_gamma   90.00
#
_symmetry.space_group_name_H-M   'P 1'
#
loop_
_entity.id
_entity.type
_entity.pdbx_description
1 polymer ?
#
loop_
_entity_poly.entity_id
_entity_poly.type
_entity_poly.pdbx_seq_one_letter_code
_entity_poly.pdbx_strand_id
1 'polypeptide(L)'
;EAWTTQFDVVLAKLKNLHALTLKYGAQKIVTEFDRMDTTIIIMLVILLFSISAGVLITYLLSRSVSHPVNLGLAFAQKIAEGDLTERIDLDQEDELGLLAKSLNQAADNLERLISSVNLSVNNLTMAVTDISSGNQNLSQRTTEQASSLEEIASTLEEATATIRQTADNTIEANSISDSSTKLAINGGTIVEETVGSINRISESGKKIGEIIAVINEIAFQTNLLALNAAVEAARAGDQGRGFAVVASEVRNLAQRAGSSAKEIEALIKDTLENINQGTSLVTKSGAALNELITSVKEVGRIISEVTASTEEQRQGIDQINTAVMDLDTMTQQNAALVEETASASEEMAAQAGELKELMKQFKINDDLGGLNSVKAMKGSDPEIKKTATTKKTETAVKTDTKISPKTPDKPESTVKPDLKTTLEAKIKPQISPVEDKPLKTEVKTGTTLVSAKSDKDIKKHLEDDGFEAF
;
A
#
# COMPACT_ATOMS: atom_id res chain seq x y z
N GLU A 1 19.85 167.20 41.26
CA GLU A 1 20.35 166.13 42.15
C GLU A 1 19.38 164.96 42.40
N ALA A 2 18.09 165.00 42.04
CA ALA A 2 17.14 163.90 42.32
C ALA A 2 17.11 162.73 41.29
N TRP A 3 17.82 162.83 40.16
CA TRP A 3 17.77 161.82 39.08
C TRP A 3 18.86 160.74 39.18
N THR A 4 19.98 160.99 39.86
CA THR A 4 21.08 160.02 39.97
C THR A 4 20.76 158.89 40.95
N THR A 5 20.01 159.16 42.02
CA THR A 5 19.69 158.16 43.05
C THR A 5 18.70 157.09 42.58
N GLN A 6 17.79 157.41 41.64
CA GLN A 6 16.88 156.40 41.09
C GLN A 6 17.57 155.47 40.08
N PHE A 7 18.58 155.96 39.37
CA PHE A 7 19.32 155.16 38.39
C PHE A 7 20.15 154.05 39.06
N ASP A 8 20.78 154.33 40.20
CA ASP A 8 21.54 153.33 40.97
C ASP A 8 20.65 152.21 41.56
N VAL A 9 19.41 152.53 41.95
CA VAL A 9 18.44 151.52 42.42
C VAL A 9 18.01 150.58 41.29
N VAL A 10 17.84 151.10 40.07
CA VAL A 10 17.53 150.28 38.88
C VAL A 10 18.74 149.42 38.49
N LEU A 11 19.96 149.96 38.55
CA LEU A 11 21.19 149.21 38.27
C LEU A 11 21.45 148.09 39.28
N ALA A 12 21.14 148.32 40.56
CA ALA A 12 21.18 147.29 41.60
C ALA A 12 20.14 146.19 41.36
N LYS A 13 18.90 146.54 40.98
CA LYS A 13 17.87 145.56 40.61
C LYS A 13 18.25 144.78 39.35
N LEU A 14 18.85 145.42 38.35
CA LEU A 14 19.32 144.75 37.13
C LEU A 14 20.44 143.75 37.43
N LYS A 15 21.42 144.11 38.27
CA LYS A 15 22.46 143.19 38.73
C LYS A 15 21.88 142.02 39.52
N ASN A 16 20.90 142.27 40.37
CA ASN A 16 20.26 141.21 41.16
C ASN A 16 19.43 140.27 40.28
N LEU A 17 18.73 140.81 39.27
CA LEU A 17 18.00 140.02 38.28
C LEU A 17 18.97 139.16 37.43
N HIS A 18 20.10 139.72 37.01
CA HIS A 18 21.11 139.00 36.24
C HIS A 18 21.78 137.88 37.06
N ALA A 19 22.07 138.14 38.34
CA ALA A 19 22.58 137.13 39.27
C ALA A 19 21.56 136.01 39.54
N LEU A 20 20.27 136.35 39.61
CA LEU A 20 19.20 135.38 39.77
C LEU A 20 19.01 134.52 38.51
N THR A 21 19.09 135.11 37.32
CA THR A 21 19.05 134.37 36.05
C THR A 21 20.24 133.44 35.87
N LEU A 22 21.44 133.84 36.33
CA LEU A 22 22.64 133.00 36.31
C LEU A 22 22.52 131.82 37.29
N LYS A 23 22.01 132.03 38.51
CA LYS A 23 21.73 130.94 39.46
C LYS A 23 20.67 129.98 38.95
N TYR A 24 19.57 130.49 38.40
CA TYR A 24 18.47 129.65 37.89
C TYR A 24 18.89 128.88 36.63
N GLY A 25 19.69 129.51 35.75
CA GLY A 25 20.28 128.84 34.59
C GLY A 25 21.28 127.75 34.97
N ALA A 26 22.20 128.04 35.90
CA ALA A 26 23.16 127.04 36.39
C ALA A 26 22.48 125.85 37.10
N GLN A 27 21.48 126.12 37.94
CA GLN A 27 20.73 125.07 38.64
C GLN A 27 19.92 124.20 37.66
N LYS A 28 19.30 124.81 36.64
CA LYS A 28 18.53 124.08 35.63
C LYS A 28 19.43 123.20 34.75
N ILE A 29 20.61 123.68 34.36
CA ILE A 29 21.59 122.89 33.58
C ILE A 29 22.04 121.65 34.38
N VAL A 30 22.38 121.81 35.66
CA VAL A 30 22.81 120.67 36.51
C VAL A 30 21.69 119.65 36.69
N THR A 31 20.45 120.08 36.94
CA THR A 31 19.32 119.16 37.10
C THR A 31 18.93 118.42 35.82
N GLU A 32 19.17 119.01 34.64
CA GLU A 32 18.93 118.33 33.36
C GLU A 32 20.05 117.31 33.04
N PHE A 33 21.30 117.55 33.48
CA PHE A 33 22.40 116.57 33.38
C PHE A 33 22.16 115.34 34.27
N ASP A 34 21.74 115.51 35.53
CA ASP A 34 21.42 114.39 36.43
C ASP A 34 20.24 113.54 35.89
N ARG A 35 19.27 114.18 35.24
CA ARG A 35 18.17 113.48 34.57
C ARG A 35 18.63 112.72 33.33
N MET A 36 19.58 113.26 32.56
CA MET A 36 20.21 112.54 31.44
C MET A 36 20.97 111.30 31.93
N ASP A 37 21.80 111.41 32.97
CA ASP A 37 22.57 110.29 33.51
C ASP A 37 21.65 109.20 34.09
N THR A 38 20.61 109.59 34.83
CA THR A 38 19.62 108.64 35.37
C THR A 38 18.85 107.92 34.24
N THR A 39 18.48 108.63 33.17
CA THR A 39 17.77 108.04 32.03
C THR A 39 18.66 107.08 31.23
N ILE A 40 19.94 107.43 31.03
CA ILE A 40 20.93 106.58 30.35
C ILE A 40 21.20 105.30 31.16
N ILE A 41 21.36 105.40 32.49
CA ILE A 41 21.55 104.22 33.35
C ILE A 41 20.34 103.29 33.30
N ILE A 42 19.11 103.83 33.37
CA ILE A 42 17.89 103.03 33.24
C ILE A 42 17.83 102.33 31.87
N MET A 43 18.17 103.02 30.78
CA MET A 43 18.22 102.41 29.45
C MET A 43 19.27 101.30 29.35
N LEU A 44 20.47 101.48 29.92
CA LEU A 44 21.51 100.47 29.94
C LEU A 44 21.14 99.24 30.77
N VAL A 45 20.47 99.44 31.92
CA VAL A 45 19.96 98.34 32.75
C VAL A 45 18.88 97.54 32.02
N ILE A 46 17.94 98.21 31.35
CA ILE A 46 16.90 97.55 30.55
C ILE A 46 17.53 96.78 29.37
N LEU A 47 18.54 97.35 28.71
CA LEU A 47 19.26 96.69 27.63
C LEU A 47 19.99 95.43 28.13
N LEU A 48 20.73 95.54 29.24
CA LEU A 48 21.45 94.42 29.82
C LEU A 48 20.51 93.33 30.32
N PHE A 49 19.38 93.71 30.93
CA PHE A 49 18.33 92.79 31.33
C PHE A 49 17.66 92.10 30.13
N SER A 50 17.43 92.82 29.02
CA SER A 50 16.86 92.23 27.81
C SER A 50 17.81 91.23 27.15
N ILE A 51 19.12 91.54 27.14
CA ILE A 51 20.14 90.62 26.64
C ILE A 51 20.25 89.39 27.54
N SER A 52 20.30 89.57 28.87
CA SER A 52 20.40 88.44 29.80
C SER A 52 19.15 87.57 29.79
N ALA A 53 17.96 88.16 29.71
CA ALA A 53 16.70 87.45 29.54
C ALA A 53 16.67 86.69 28.20
N GLY A 54 17.14 87.29 27.10
CA GLY A 54 17.23 86.64 25.79
C GLY A 54 18.16 85.43 25.79
N VAL A 55 19.34 85.55 26.40
CA VAL A 55 20.29 84.42 26.55
C VAL A 55 19.71 83.34 27.45
N LEU A 56 19.07 83.70 28.56
CA LEU A 56 18.44 82.74 29.47
C LEU A 56 17.29 81.98 28.78
N ILE A 57 16.40 82.68 28.07
CA ILE A 57 15.31 82.06 27.31
C ILE A 57 15.86 81.15 26.21
N THR A 58 16.89 81.59 25.46
CA THR A 58 17.53 80.78 24.42
C THR A 58 18.17 79.52 25.01
N TYR A 59 18.83 79.64 26.15
CA TYR A 59 19.43 78.51 26.85
C TYR A 59 18.36 77.53 27.35
N LEU A 60 17.28 78.04 27.95
CA LEU A 60 16.16 77.22 28.43
C LEU A 60 15.45 76.50 27.27
N LEU A 61 15.15 77.19 26.15
CA LEU A 61 14.53 76.59 24.96
C LEU A 61 15.46 75.58 24.26
N SER A 62 16.75 75.89 24.15
CA SER A 62 17.73 74.96 23.57
C SER A 62 17.83 73.67 24.40
N ARG A 63 17.82 73.80 25.74
CA ARG A 63 17.87 72.64 26.64
C ARG A 63 16.54 71.87 26.71
N SER A 64 15.41 72.56 26.74
CA SER A 64 14.08 71.94 26.89
C SER A 64 13.50 71.40 25.60
N VAL A 65 13.85 71.98 24.44
CA VAL A 65 13.28 71.61 23.13
C VAL A 65 14.34 71.03 22.18
N SER A 66 15.43 71.77 21.92
CA SER A 66 16.38 71.36 20.88
C SER A 66 17.12 70.07 21.22
N HIS A 67 17.48 69.85 22.49
CA HIS A 67 18.16 68.63 22.91
C HIS A 67 17.27 67.36 22.81
N PRO A 68 16.05 67.33 23.39
CA PRO A 68 15.12 66.20 23.21
C PRO A 68 14.75 65.92 21.75
N VAL A 69 14.56 66.96 20.93
CA VAL A 69 14.27 66.80 19.50
C VAL A 69 15.45 66.15 18.76
N ASN A 70 16.69 66.54 19.08
CA ASN A 70 17.87 65.92 18.49
C ASN A 70 18.04 64.45 18.92
N LEU A 71 17.70 64.11 20.17
CA LEU A 71 17.67 62.73 20.64
C LEU A 71 16.60 61.90 19.91
N GLY A 72 15.39 62.45 19.75
CA GLY A 72 14.33 61.82 18.98
C GLY A 72 14.69 61.64 17.50
N LEU A 73 15.36 62.61 16.89
CA LEU A 73 15.87 62.52 15.51
C LEU A 73 16.94 61.43 15.37
N ALA A 74 17.92 61.40 16.29
CA ALA A 74 18.96 60.38 16.30
C ALA A 74 18.37 58.97 16.48
N PHE A 75 17.36 58.84 17.35
CA PHE A 75 16.63 57.59 17.54
C PHE A 75 15.84 57.17 16.30
N ALA A 76 15.11 58.09 15.67
CA ALA A 76 14.40 57.80 14.43
C ALA A 76 15.36 57.38 13.30
N GLN A 77 16.55 57.98 13.24
CA GLN A 77 17.60 57.59 12.30
C GLN A 77 18.12 56.18 12.59
N LYS A 78 18.27 55.79 13.87
CA LYS A 78 18.63 54.43 14.28
C LYS A 78 17.57 53.40 13.86
N ILE A 79 16.29 53.70 14.09
CA ILE A 79 15.18 52.85 13.61
C ILE A 79 15.21 52.73 12.07
N ALA A 80 15.45 53.82 11.35
CA ALA A 80 15.54 53.82 9.89
C ALA A 80 16.73 52.99 9.35
N GLU A 81 17.82 52.92 10.11
CA GLU A 81 18.98 52.05 9.87
C GLU A 81 18.72 50.58 10.27
N GLY A 82 17.54 50.28 10.83
CA GLY A 82 17.15 48.95 11.30
C GLY A 82 17.58 48.61 12.73
N ASP A 83 18.17 49.56 13.47
CA ASP A 83 18.57 49.34 14.86
C ASP A 83 17.41 49.59 15.83
N LEU A 84 16.84 48.50 16.36
CA LEU A 84 15.74 48.53 17.31
C LEU A 84 16.19 48.28 18.75
N THR A 85 17.50 48.28 19.02
CA THR A 85 18.05 47.95 20.36
C THR A 85 18.13 49.15 21.30
N GLU A 86 18.22 50.35 20.74
CA GLU A 86 18.32 51.62 21.46
C GLU A 86 16.98 52.09 22.03
N ARG A 87 16.99 52.96 23.04
CA ARG A 87 15.79 53.62 23.58
C ARG A 87 16.08 55.08 23.92
N ILE A 88 15.08 55.93 23.78
CA ILE A 88 15.18 57.33 24.20
C ILE A 88 15.00 57.39 25.73
N ASP A 89 16.05 57.76 26.45
CA ASP A 89 15.99 58.08 27.88
C ASP A 89 15.79 59.59 28.07
N LEU A 90 14.54 59.98 28.29
CA LEU A 90 14.12 61.38 28.52
C LEU A 90 13.20 61.45 29.74
N ASP A 91 13.70 62.05 30.81
CA ASP A 91 12.94 62.33 32.03
C ASP A 91 12.24 63.70 31.92
N GLN A 92 11.29 63.81 30.98
CA GLN A 92 10.42 64.97 30.79
C GLN A 92 8.95 64.53 30.84
N GLU A 93 8.11 65.37 31.44
CA GLU A 93 6.65 65.13 31.56
C GLU A 93 5.81 65.99 30.60
N ASP A 94 6.46 66.67 29.65
CA ASP A 94 5.82 67.47 28.61
C ASP A 94 5.51 66.65 27.33
N GLU A 95 5.04 67.33 26.28
CA GLU A 95 4.69 66.70 25.00
C GLU A 95 5.88 65.99 24.33
N LEU A 96 7.12 66.44 24.56
CA LEU A 96 8.33 65.81 24.03
C LEU A 96 8.66 64.53 24.81
N GLY A 97 8.47 64.53 26.13
CA GLY A 97 8.54 63.32 26.95
C GLY A 97 7.48 62.28 26.56
N LEU A 98 6.25 62.70 26.27
CA LEU A 98 5.20 61.82 25.75
C LEU A 98 5.56 61.25 24.38
N LEU A 99 6.07 62.09 23.46
CA LEU A 99 6.55 61.66 22.15
C LEU A 99 7.67 60.62 22.26
N ALA A 100 8.64 60.83 23.15
CA ALA A 100 9.74 59.89 23.40
C ALA A 100 9.22 58.53 23.90
N LYS A 101 8.26 58.54 24.84
CA LYS A 101 7.59 57.31 25.31
C LYS A 101 6.84 56.60 24.17
N SER A 102 6.10 57.33 23.33
CA SER A 102 5.40 56.75 22.18
C SER A 102 6.36 56.18 21.13
N LEU A 103 7.49 56.84 20.88
CA LEU A 103 8.54 56.35 19.98
C LEU A 103 9.19 55.08 20.52
N ASN A 104 9.50 55.02 21.82
CA ASN A 104 9.99 53.80 22.47
C ASN A 104 8.97 52.66 22.36
N GLN A 105 7.68 52.94 22.60
CA GLN A 105 6.62 51.93 22.45
C GLN A 105 6.49 51.44 21.00
N ALA A 106 6.66 52.32 20.00
CA ALA A 106 6.67 51.93 18.60
C ALA A 106 7.86 51.01 18.27
N ALA A 107 9.04 51.32 18.80
CA ALA A 107 10.23 50.47 18.66
C ALA A 107 10.05 49.12 19.35
N ASP A 108 9.50 49.08 20.57
CA ASP A 108 9.20 47.83 21.29
C ASP A 108 8.25 46.93 20.48
N ASN A 109 7.22 47.51 19.88
CA ASN A 109 6.26 46.77 19.05
C ASN A 109 6.92 46.25 17.77
N LEU A 110 7.74 47.06 17.11
CA LEU A 110 8.45 46.64 15.90
C LEU A 110 9.47 45.55 16.21
N GLU A 111 10.23 45.67 17.30
CA GLU A 111 11.18 44.66 17.76
C GLU A 111 10.47 43.32 18.05
N ARG A 112 9.31 43.35 18.73
CA ARG A 112 8.49 42.14 18.97
C ARG A 112 7.98 41.51 17.67
N LEU A 113 7.54 42.32 16.71
CA LEU A 113 7.09 41.83 15.41
C LEU A 113 8.24 41.17 14.64
N ILE A 114 9.40 41.83 14.53
CA ILE A 114 10.59 41.29 13.86
C ILE A 114 11.08 40.02 14.55
N SER A 115 11.11 39.99 15.88
CA SER A 115 11.47 38.79 16.66
C SER A 115 10.52 37.63 16.38
N SER A 116 9.20 37.90 16.31
CA SER A 116 8.19 36.88 16.00
C SER A 116 8.35 36.35 14.58
N VAL A 117 8.60 37.23 13.60
CA VAL A 117 8.86 36.85 12.21
C VAL A 117 10.13 36.00 12.10
N ASN A 118 11.22 36.38 12.77
CA ASN A 118 12.47 35.62 12.77
C ASN A 118 12.26 34.20 13.36
N LEU A 119 11.52 34.10 14.47
CA LEU A 119 11.13 32.80 15.03
C LEU A 119 10.30 31.97 14.05
N SER A 120 9.30 32.56 13.39
CA SER A 120 8.48 31.89 12.38
C SER A 120 9.30 31.41 11.18
N VAL A 121 10.26 32.20 10.70
CA VAL A 121 11.15 31.83 9.59
C VAL A 121 12.08 30.67 9.98
N ASN A 122 12.63 30.67 11.20
CA ASN A 122 13.44 29.54 11.67
C ASN A 122 12.58 28.26 11.80
N ASN A 123 11.35 28.37 12.31
CA ASN A 123 10.41 27.25 12.36
C ASN A 123 10.05 26.73 10.96
N LEU A 124 9.81 27.64 10.00
CA LEU A 124 9.54 27.29 8.60
C LEU A 124 10.73 26.53 7.99
N THR A 125 11.95 27.00 8.23
CA THR A 125 13.18 26.35 7.73
C THR A 125 13.31 24.92 8.27
N MET A 126 13.04 24.71 9.56
CA MET A 126 13.02 23.37 10.15
C MET A 126 11.93 22.49 9.53
N ALA A 127 10.71 23.00 9.40
CA ALA A 127 9.60 22.26 8.81
C ALA A 127 9.88 21.85 7.35
N VAL A 128 10.47 22.74 6.54
CA VAL A 128 10.86 22.42 5.16
C VAL A 128 11.96 21.36 5.11
N THR A 129 12.91 21.38 6.04
CA THR A 129 13.95 20.34 6.14
C THR A 129 13.33 18.98 6.49
N ASP A 130 12.36 18.94 7.40
CA ASP A 130 11.63 17.72 7.75
C ASP A 130 10.80 17.20 6.57
N ILE A 131 10.14 18.09 5.83
CA ILE A 131 9.40 17.74 4.61
C ILE A 131 10.36 17.15 3.56
N SER A 132 11.50 17.78 3.30
CA SER A 132 12.50 17.29 2.35
C SER A 132 13.00 15.89 2.72
N SER A 133 13.33 15.67 4.00
CA SER A 133 13.74 14.36 4.51
C SER A 133 12.64 13.30 4.38
N GLY A 134 11.39 13.66 4.73
CA GLY A 134 10.23 12.81 4.56
C GLY A 134 9.95 12.46 3.09
N ASN A 135 10.11 13.43 2.20
CA ASN A 135 9.94 13.25 0.76
C ASN A 135 11.01 12.33 0.17
N GLN A 136 12.26 12.43 0.64
CA GLN A 136 13.32 11.50 0.24
C GLN A 136 13.05 10.07 0.71
N ASN A 137 12.49 9.89 1.90
CA ASN A 137 12.03 8.57 2.35
C ASN A 137 10.87 8.03 1.48
N LEU A 138 9.91 8.90 1.13
CA LEU A 138 8.81 8.53 0.24
C LEU A 138 9.31 8.15 -1.16
N SER A 139 10.28 8.87 -1.70
CA SER A 139 10.96 8.56 -2.97
C SER A 139 11.58 7.17 -2.95
N GLN A 140 12.34 6.85 -1.89
CA GLN A 140 12.94 5.54 -1.72
C GLN A 140 11.89 4.44 -1.68
N ARG A 141 10.84 4.59 -0.85
CA ARG A 141 9.76 3.61 -0.74
C ARG A 141 8.99 3.43 -2.04
N THR A 142 8.80 4.50 -2.81
CA THR A 142 8.15 4.45 -4.13
C THR A 142 9.00 3.67 -5.13
N THR A 143 10.31 3.83 -5.08
CA THR A 143 11.26 3.06 -5.91
C THR A 143 11.30 1.57 -5.52
N GLU A 144 11.33 1.27 -4.22
CA GLU A 144 11.24 -0.10 -3.70
C GLU A 144 9.91 -0.77 -4.08
N GLN A 145 8.81 -0.02 -4.03
CA GLN A 145 7.49 -0.48 -4.45
C GLN A 145 7.45 -0.76 -5.95
N ALA A 146 8.01 0.10 -6.80
CA ALA A 146 8.13 -0.14 -8.23
C ALA A 146 8.90 -1.43 -8.54
N SER A 147 10.04 -1.65 -7.88
CA SER A 147 10.81 -2.89 -8.04
C SER A 147 10.03 -4.13 -7.57
N SER A 148 9.24 -4.01 -6.50
CA SER A 148 8.39 -5.10 -6.01
C SER A 148 7.25 -5.41 -6.99
N LEU A 149 6.68 -4.38 -7.63
CA LEU A 149 5.65 -4.55 -8.66
C LEU A 149 6.18 -5.24 -9.91
N GLU A 150 7.43 -4.95 -10.30
CA GLU A 150 8.10 -5.63 -11.41
C GLU A 150 8.31 -7.14 -11.13
N GLU A 151 8.72 -7.49 -9.91
CA GLU A 151 8.84 -8.89 -9.48
C GLU A 151 7.46 -9.58 -9.43
N ILE A 152 6.43 -8.90 -8.92
CA ILE A 152 5.07 -9.41 -8.91
C ILE A 152 4.57 -9.64 -10.35
N ALA A 153 4.80 -8.71 -11.27
CA ALA A 153 4.41 -8.87 -12.67
C ALA A 153 5.05 -10.10 -13.30
N SER A 154 6.36 -10.29 -13.10
CA SER A 154 7.09 -11.49 -13.57
C SER A 154 6.52 -12.78 -12.99
N THR A 155 6.24 -12.82 -11.69
CA THR A 155 5.62 -14.01 -11.06
C THR A 155 4.19 -14.27 -11.54
N LEU A 156 3.45 -13.23 -11.90
CA LEU A 156 2.11 -13.37 -12.50
C LEU A 156 2.18 -13.91 -13.92
N GLU A 157 3.16 -13.52 -14.72
CA GLU A 157 3.39 -14.12 -16.04
C GLU A 157 3.71 -15.61 -15.92
N GLU A 158 4.60 -16.00 -14.99
CA GLU A 158 4.94 -17.39 -14.72
C GLU A 158 3.72 -18.20 -14.20
N ALA A 159 2.94 -17.62 -13.29
CA ALA A 159 1.72 -18.23 -12.78
C ALA A 159 0.69 -18.43 -13.91
N THR A 160 0.51 -17.43 -14.78
CA THR A 160 -0.38 -17.51 -15.94
C THR A 160 0.05 -18.63 -16.89
N ALA A 161 1.35 -18.73 -17.18
CA ALA A 161 1.91 -19.79 -18.01
C ALA A 161 1.66 -21.18 -17.41
N THR A 162 1.87 -21.33 -16.10
CA THR A 162 1.67 -22.59 -15.37
C THR A 162 0.20 -23.00 -15.32
N ILE A 163 -0.71 -22.06 -15.10
CA ILE A 163 -2.17 -22.30 -15.13
C ILE A 163 -2.60 -22.73 -16.53
N ARG A 164 -2.11 -22.06 -17.57
CA ARG A 164 -2.40 -22.42 -18.96
C ARG A 164 -1.90 -23.83 -19.29
N GLN A 165 -0.67 -24.16 -18.92
CA GLN A 165 -0.13 -25.50 -19.10
C GLN A 165 -0.93 -26.55 -18.34
N THR A 166 -1.42 -26.22 -17.13
CA THR A 166 -2.28 -27.10 -16.35
C THR A 166 -3.62 -27.34 -17.03
N ALA A 167 -4.22 -26.29 -17.63
CA ALA A 167 -5.46 -26.43 -18.41
C ALA A 167 -5.26 -27.37 -19.61
N ASP A 168 -4.19 -27.17 -20.38
CA ASP A 168 -3.85 -28.02 -21.54
C ASP A 168 -3.63 -29.48 -21.13
N ASN A 169 -2.85 -29.71 -20.07
CA ASN A 169 -2.62 -31.05 -19.50
C ASN A 169 -3.91 -31.72 -19.05
N THR A 170 -4.86 -30.95 -18.50
CA THR A 170 -6.14 -31.47 -18.01
C THR A 170 -7.04 -31.89 -19.16
N ILE A 171 -7.05 -31.12 -20.27
CA ILE A 171 -7.74 -31.50 -21.51
C ILE A 171 -7.18 -32.80 -22.09
N GLU A 172 -5.85 -32.92 -22.14
CA GLU A 172 -5.18 -34.14 -22.62
C GLU A 172 -5.49 -35.34 -21.71
N ALA A 173 -5.37 -35.18 -20.40
CA ALA A 173 -5.69 -36.22 -19.42
C ALA A 173 -7.14 -36.69 -19.52
N ASN A 174 -8.08 -35.79 -19.79
CA ASN A 174 -9.49 -36.13 -19.99
C ASN A 174 -9.69 -37.02 -21.24
N SER A 175 -9.03 -36.67 -22.35
CA SER A 175 -9.03 -37.45 -23.59
C SER A 175 -8.45 -38.86 -23.37
N ILE A 176 -7.32 -38.96 -22.65
CA ILE A 176 -6.69 -40.25 -22.30
C ILE A 176 -7.62 -41.10 -21.42
N SER A 177 -8.30 -40.47 -20.46
CA SER A 177 -9.24 -41.16 -19.56
C SER A 177 -10.47 -41.70 -20.31
N ASP A 178 -11.02 -40.92 -21.24
CA ASP A 178 -12.14 -41.36 -22.09
C ASP A 178 -11.73 -42.51 -23.02
N SER A 179 -10.55 -42.42 -23.65
CA SER A 179 -9.98 -43.50 -24.47
C SER A 179 -9.73 -44.78 -23.65
N SER A 180 -9.16 -44.64 -22.46
CA SER A 180 -8.91 -45.77 -21.54
C SER A 180 -10.22 -46.43 -21.10
N THR A 181 -11.27 -45.65 -20.85
CA THR A 181 -12.60 -46.17 -20.52
C THR A 181 -13.18 -46.98 -21.68
N LYS A 182 -13.09 -46.48 -22.91
CA LYS A 182 -13.52 -47.19 -24.12
C LYS A 182 -12.77 -48.52 -24.30
N LEU A 183 -11.45 -48.51 -24.09
CA LEU A 183 -10.63 -49.72 -24.19
C LEU A 183 -11.01 -50.75 -23.12
N ALA A 184 -11.23 -50.32 -21.89
CA ALA A 184 -11.66 -51.19 -20.79
C ALA A 184 -13.05 -51.79 -21.02
N ILE A 185 -14.00 -51.00 -21.54
CA ILE A 185 -15.34 -51.50 -21.94
C ILE A 185 -15.21 -52.59 -23.00
N ASN A 186 -14.42 -52.35 -24.05
CA ASN A 186 -14.19 -53.34 -25.10
C ASN A 186 -13.52 -54.61 -24.55
N GLY A 187 -12.54 -54.47 -23.64
CA GLY A 187 -11.94 -55.60 -22.93
C GLY A 187 -12.96 -56.40 -22.12
N GLY A 188 -13.92 -55.72 -21.48
CA GLY A 188 -15.03 -56.36 -20.77
C GLY A 188 -15.91 -57.19 -21.70
N THR A 189 -16.27 -56.66 -22.88
CA THR A 189 -17.02 -57.38 -23.90
C THR A 189 -16.29 -58.64 -24.38
N ILE A 190 -14.99 -58.55 -24.65
CA ILE A 190 -14.16 -59.71 -25.07
C ILE A 190 -14.15 -60.78 -23.97
N VAL A 191 -14.05 -60.39 -22.70
CA VAL A 191 -14.12 -61.33 -21.57
C VAL A 191 -15.49 -62.01 -21.50
N GLU A 192 -16.58 -61.26 -21.68
CA GLU A 192 -17.94 -61.81 -21.69
C GLU A 192 -18.14 -62.83 -22.83
N GLU A 193 -17.68 -62.52 -24.05
CA GLU A 193 -17.70 -63.45 -25.19
C GLU A 193 -16.84 -64.70 -24.93
N THR A 194 -15.71 -64.53 -24.24
CA THR A 194 -14.81 -65.63 -23.87
C THR A 194 -15.48 -66.57 -22.87
N VAL A 195 -16.14 -66.05 -21.84
CA VAL A 195 -16.93 -66.86 -20.89
C VAL A 195 -18.03 -67.63 -21.61
N GLY A 196 -18.74 -66.98 -22.54
CA GLY A 196 -19.76 -67.64 -23.37
C GLY A 196 -19.19 -68.81 -24.19
N SER A 197 -17.99 -68.65 -24.74
CA SER A 197 -17.30 -69.71 -25.50
C SER A 197 -16.85 -70.86 -24.60
N ILE A 198 -16.27 -70.56 -23.43
CA ILE A 198 -15.86 -71.58 -22.45
C ILE A 198 -17.06 -72.39 -21.96
N ASN A 199 -18.21 -71.75 -21.73
CA ASN A 199 -19.44 -72.43 -21.34
C ASN A 199 -19.93 -73.42 -22.42
N ARG A 200 -19.87 -73.05 -23.70
CA ARG A 200 -20.19 -73.98 -24.82
C ARG A 200 -19.23 -75.16 -24.89
N ILE A 201 -17.93 -74.94 -24.62
CA ILE A 201 -16.92 -76.00 -24.57
C ILE A 201 -17.22 -76.94 -23.38
N SER A 202 -17.55 -76.39 -22.21
CA SER A 202 -17.93 -77.17 -21.02
C SER A 202 -19.16 -78.04 -21.28
N GLU A 203 -20.20 -77.49 -21.92
CA GLU A 203 -21.40 -78.24 -22.29
C GLU A 203 -21.08 -79.36 -23.30
N SER A 204 -20.25 -79.06 -24.30
CA SER A 204 -19.79 -80.06 -25.28
C SER A 204 -18.99 -81.17 -24.62
N GLY A 205 -18.08 -80.82 -23.69
CA GLY A 205 -17.29 -81.78 -22.93
C GLY A 205 -18.15 -82.72 -22.07
N LYS A 206 -19.21 -82.19 -21.43
CA LYS A 206 -20.19 -83.01 -20.69
C LYS A 206 -20.90 -84.02 -21.61
N LYS A 207 -21.38 -83.57 -22.78
CA LYS A 207 -22.01 -84.46 -23.77
C LYS A 207 -21.06 -85.57 -24.25
N ILE A 208 -19.79 -85.25 -24.48
CA ILE A 208 -18.79 -86.28 -24.85
C ILE A 208 -18.62 -87.27 -23.68
N GLY A 209 -18.56 -86.78 -22.44
CA GLY A 209 -18.50 -87.64 -21.25
C GLY A 209 -19.67 -88.62 -21.16
N GLU A 210 -20.89 -88.15 -21.39
CA GLU A 210 -22.10 -88.98 -21.44
C GLU A 210 -22.01 -90.06 -22.55
N ILE A 211 -21.52 -89.70 -23.74
CA ILE A 211 -21.33 -90.64 -24.85
C ILE A 211 -20.30 -91.72 -24.50
N ILE A 212 -19.19 -91.33 -23.86
CA ILE A 212 -18.13 -92.27 -23.46
C ILE A 212 -18.62 -93.22 -22.35
N ALA A 213 -19.46 -92.75 -21.44
CA ALA A 213 -20.11 -93.60 -20.45
C ALA A 213 -20.99 -94.69 -21.11
N VAL A 214 -21.77 -94.32 -22.14
CA VAL A 214 -22.55 -95.28 -22.94
C VAL A 214 -21.64 -96.27 -23.68
N ILE A 215 -20.52 -95.82 -24.25
CA ILE A 215 -19.55 -96.71 -24.92
C ILE A 215 -18.95 -97.72 -23.93
N ASN A 216 -18.60 -97.28 -22.72
CA ASN A 216 -18.10 -98.16 -21.67
C ASN A 216 -19.17 -99.21 -21.26
N GLU A 217 -20.43 -98.80 -21.17
CA GLU A 217 -21.55 -99.72 -20.91
C GLU A 217 -21.73 -100.74 -22.04
N ILE A 218 -21.68 -100.31 -23.31
CA ILE A 218 -21.73 -101.21 -24.48
C ILE A 218 -20.56 -102.21 -24.45
N ALA A 219 -19.35 -101.74 -24.13
CA ALA A 219 -18.17 -102.60 -24.01
C ALA A 219 -18.34 -103.64 -22.90
N PHE A 220 -18.90 -103.26 -21.75
CA PHE A 220 -19.21 -104.17 -20.65
C PHE A 220 -20.26 -105.21 -21.05
N GLN A 221 -21.36 -104.79 -21.68
CA GLN A 221 -22.40 -105.68 -22.19
C GLN A 221 -21.84 -106.66 -23.23
N THR A 222 -20.99 -106.18 -24.15
CA THR A 222 -20.32 -107.00 -25.18
C THR A 222 -19.39 -108.04 -24.54
N ASN A 223 -18.65 -107.67 -23.50
CA ASN A 223 -17.79 -108.58 -22.74
C ASN A 223 -18.61 -109.68 -22.03
N LEU A 224 -19.79 -109.36 -21.48
CA LEU A 224 -20.70 -110.35 -20.89
C LEU A 224 -21.31 -111.27 -21.95
N LEU A 225 -21.75 -110.73 -23.10
CA LEU A 225 -22.26 -111.52 -24.22
C LEU A 225 -21.20 -112.49 -24.76
N ALA A 226 -19.96 -112.03 -24.93
CA ALA A 226 -18.85 -112.83 -25.39
C ALA A 226 -18.46 -113.93 -24.39
N LEU A 227 -18.54 -113.65 -23.08
CA LEU A 227 -18.38 -114.66 -22.04
C LEU A 227 -19.46 -115.75 -22.15
N ASN A 228 -20.73 -115.37 -22.28
CA ASN A 228 -21.83 -116.31 -22.46
C ASN A 228 -21.64 -117.17 -23.72
N ALA A 229 -21.23 -116.56 -24.84
CA ALA A 229 -20.93 -117.27 -26.07
C ALA A 229 -19.75 -118.25 -25.94
N ALA A 230 -18.69 -117.87 -25.22
CA ALA A 230 -17.55 -118.75 -24.94
C ALA A 230 -17.95 -119.96 -24.09
N VAL A 231 -18.84 -119.77 -23.11
CA VAL A 231 -19.40 -120.84 -22.28
C VAL A 231 -20.23 -121.81 -23.13
N GLU A 232 -21.11 -121.29 -23.99
CA GLU A 232 -21.96 -122.13 -24.85
C GLU A 232 -21.14 -122.86 -25.94
N ALA A 233 -20.09 -122.22 -26.46
CA ALA A 233 -19.13 -122.84 -27.36
C ALA A 233 -18.35 -123.98 -26.69
N ALA A 234 -17.95 -123.83 -25.42
CA ALA A 234 -17.34 -124.90 -24.64
C ALA A 234 -18.32 -126.06 -24.39
N ARG A 235 -19.61 -125.75 -24.21
CA ARG A 235 -20.69 -126.74 -24.03
C ARG A 235 -20.96 -127.57 -25.29
N ALA A 236 -20.76 -127.00 -26.47
CA ALA A 236 -20.89 -127.68 -27.76
C ALA A 236 -19.70 -128.60 -28.13
N GLY A 237 -18.66 -128.67 -27.29
CA GLY A 237 -17.51 -129.57 -27.49
C GLY A 237 -16.70 -129.27 -28.76
N ASP A 238 -16.34 -130.30 -29.52
CA ASP A 238 -15.49 -130.16 -30.71
C ASP A 238 -16.12 -129.31 -31.84
N GLN A 239 -17.45 -129.27 -31.92
CA GLN A 239 -18.18 -128.46 -32.92
C GLN A 239 -18.16 -126.95 -32.58
N GLY A 240 -17.91 -126.59 -31.32
CA GLY A 240 -17.88 -125.21 -30.83
C GLY A 240 -16.50 -124.54 -30.87
N ARG A 241 -15.42 -125.27 -31.22
CA ARG A 241 -14.04 -124.76 -31.15
C ARG A 241 -13.81 -123.45 -31.92
N GLY A 242 -14.34 -123.33 -33.14
CA GLY A 242 -14.23 -122.10 -33.93
C GLY A 242 -14.98 -120.93 -33.29
N PHE A 243 -16.17 -121.18 -32.75
CA PHE A 243 -16.96 -120.18 -32.03
C PHE A 243 -16.31 -119.75 -30.71
N ALA A 244 -15.65 -120.65 -29.99
CA ALA A 244 -14.94 -120.34 -28.76
C ALA A 244 -13.78 -119.35 -28.99
N VAL A 245 -13.04 -119.51 -30.10
CA VAL A 245 -11.95 -118.59 -30.48
C VAL A 245 -12.50 -117.20 -30.80
N VAL A 246 -13.58 -117.12 -31.61
CA VAL A 246 -14.21 -115.84 -31.94
C VAL A 246 -14.77 -115.17 -30.69
N ALA A 247 -15.43 -115.92 -29.80
CA ALA A 247 -15.95 -115.39 -28.54
C ALA A 247 -14.83 -114.86 -27.63
N SER A 248 -13.68 -115.53 -27.57
CA SER A 248 -12.51 -115.04 -26.83
C SER A 248 -11.94 -113.75 -27.43
N GLU A 249 -11.88 -113.65 -28.76
CA GLU A 249 -11.39 -112.45 -29.45
C GLU A 249 -12.33 -111.26 -29.27
N VAL A 250 -13.65 -111.47 -29.40
CA VAL A 250 -14.68 -110.46 -29.12
C VAL A 250 -14.60 -109.98 -27.67
N ARG A 251 -14.37 -110.91 -26.73
CA ARG A 251 -14.19 -110.58 -25.31
C ARG A 251 -12.97 -109.71 -25.08
N ASN A 252 -11.83 -110.06 -25.69
CA ASN A 252 -10.59 -109.27 -25.58
C ASN A 252 -10.79 -107.86 -26.16
N LEU A 253 -11.42 -107.75 -27.34
CA LEU A 253 -11.76 -106.47 -27.96
C LEU A 253 -12.67 -105.62 -27.08
N ALA A 254 -13.68 -106.24 -26.46
CA ALA A 254 -14.59 -105.55 -25.53
C ALA A 254 -13.88 -105.06 -24.27
N GLN A 255 -12.97 -105.85 -23.68
CA GLN A 255 -12.14 -105.40 -22.55
C GLN A 255 -11.22 -104.24 -22.94
N ARG A 256 -10.58 -104.30 -24.12
CA ARG A 256 -9.77 -103.19 -24.65
C ARG A 256 -10.59 -101.93 -24.87
N ALA A 257 -11.77 -102.05 -25.49
CA ALA A 257 -12.68 -100.94 -25.70
C ALA A 257 -13.14 -100.29 -24.38
N GLY A 258 -13.46 -101.10 -23.36
CA GLY A 258 -13.82 -100.61 -22.03
C GLY A 258 -12.66 -99.91 -21.31
N SER A 259 -11.43 -100.41 -21.43
CA SER A 259 -10.23 -99.75 -20.89
C SER A 259 -10.00 -98.39 -21.54
N SER A 260 -10.05 -98.33 -22.88
CA SER A 260 -9.90 -97.07 -23.63
C SER A 260 -11.03 -96.08 -23.32
N ALA A 261 -12.26 -96.55 -23.15
CA ALA A 261 -13.38 -95.71 -22.76
C ALA A 261 -13.14 -95.06 -21.39
N LYS A 262 -12.66 -95.82 -20.38
CA LYS A 262 -12.30 -95.28 -19.06
C LYS A 262 -11.15 -94.28 -19.09
N GLU A 263 -10.14 -94.51 -19.92
CA GLU A 263 -9.04 -93.55 -20.12
C GLU A 263 -9.54 -92.24 -20.72
N ILE A 264 -10.40 -92.31 -21.74
CA ILE A 264 -11.03 -91.12 -22.34
C ILE A 264 -11.93 -90.40 -21.34
N GLU A 265 -12.72 -91.14 -20.55
CA GLU A 265 -13.57 -90.58 -19.49
C GLU A 265 -12.74 -89.79 -18.46
N ALA A 266 -11.60 -90.33 -18.04
CA ALA A 266 -10.67 -89.63 -17.13
C ALA A 266 -10.11 -88.35 -17.75
N LEU A 267 -9.70 -88.36 -19.03
CA LEU A 267 -9.23 -87.18 -19.75
C LEU A 267 -10.32 -86.11 -19.90
N ILE A 268 -11.56 -86.50 -20.16
CA ILE A 268 -12.69 -85.56 -20.24
C ILE A 268 -12.94 -84.93 -18.88
N LYS A 269 -12.91 -85.72 -17.81
CA LYS A 269 -13.09 -85.22 -16.45
C LYS A 269 -12.01 -84.18 -16.08
N ASP A 270 -10.74 -84.49 -16.37
CA ASP A 270 -9.62 -83.57 -16.15
C ASP A 270 -9.77 -82.28 -16.99
N THR A 271 -10.18 -82.42 -18.26
CA THR A 271 -10.43 -81.28 -19.15
C THR A 271 -11.56 -80.38 -18.62
N LEU A 272 -12.65 -80.97 -18.12
CA LEU A 272 -13.77 -80.22 -17.52
C LEU A 272 -13.34 -79.49 -16.23
N GLU A 273 -12.47 -80.10 -15.42
CA GLU A 273 -11.91 -79.46 -14.24
C GLU A 273 -11.03 -78.25 -14.61
N ASN A 274 -10.14 -78.41 -15.59
CA ASN A 274 -9.33 -77.32 -16.13
C ASN A 274 -10.17 -76.19 -16.73
N ILE A 275 -11.25 -76.53 -17.44
CA ILE A 275 -12.22 -75.54 -17.95
C ILE A 275 -12.86 -74.76 -16.80
N ASN A 276 -13.32 -75.43 -15.74
CA ASN A 276 -13.94 -74.75 -14.59
C ASN A 276 -12.97 -73.78 -13.90
N GLN A 277 -11.70 -74.17 -13.75
CA GLN A 277 -10.65 -73.29 -13.24
C GLN A 277 -10.43 -72.09 -14.17
N GLY A 278 -10.38 -72.32 -15.49
CA GLY A 278 -10.28 -71.27 -16.51
C GLY A 278 -11.45 -70.28 -16.44
N THR A 279 -12.69 -70.76 -16.36
CA THR A 279 -13.89 -69.92 -16.21
C THR A 279 -13.79 -69.02 -14.97
N SER A 280 -13.32 -69.57 -13.84
CA SER A 280 -13.14 -68.80 -12.60
C SER A 280 -12.13 -67.66 -12.77
N LEU A 281 -11.00 -67.92 -13.42
CA LEU A 281 -9.99 -66.90 -13.71
C LEU A 281 -10.52 -65.81 -14.64
N VAL A 282 -11.18 -66.18 -15.74
CA VAL A 282 -11.76 -65.23 -16.70
C VAL A 282 -12.85 -64.39 -16.04
N THR A 283 -13.68 -64.98 -15.17
CA THR A 283 -14.70 -64.24 -14.40
C THR A 283 -14.05 -63.22 -13.46
N LYS A 284 -12.97 -63.59 -12.77
CA LYS A 284 -12.19 -62.65 -11.94
C LYS A 284 -11.58 -61.53 -12.79
N SER A 285 -11.07 -61.83 -13.98
CA SER A 285 -10.58 -60.81 -14.91
C SER A 285 -11.68 -59.83 -15.33
N GLY A 286 -12.90 -60.32 -15.60
CA GLY A 286 -14.06 -59.46 -15.90
C GLY A 286 -14.43 -58.55 -14.74
N ALA A 287 -14.42 -59.07 -13.50
CA ALA A 287 -14.65 -58.25 -12.30
C ALA A 287 -13.59 -57.16 -12.13
N ALA A 288 -12.30 -57.49 -12.33
CA ALA A 288 -11.20 -56.53 -12.26
C ALA A 288 -11.32 -55.42 -13.33
N LEU A 289 -11.78 -55.75 -14.54
CA LEU A 289 -12.03 -54.75 -15.59
C LEU A 289 -13.17 -53.80 -15.20
N ASN A 290 -14.24 -54.28 -14.56
CA ASN A 290 -15.32 -53.42 -14.08
C ASN A 290 -14.86 -52.46 -12.97
N GLU A 291 -13.99 -52.92 -12.07
CA GLU A 291 -13.37 -52.08 -11.05
C GLU A 291 -12.44 -51.02 -11.67
N LEU A 292 -11.69 -51.40 -12.71
CA LEU A 292 -10.87 -50.48 -13.49
C LEU A 292 -11.72 -49.40 -14.16
N ILE A 293 -12.83 -49.76 -14.83
CA ILE A 293 -13.76 -48.80 -15.45
C ILE A 293 -14.27 -47.79 -14.42
N THR A 294 -14.63 -48.27 -13.22
CA THR A 294 -15.09 -47.40 -12.13
C THR A 294 -14.00 -46.43 -11.69
N SER A 295 -12.77 -46.92 -11.55
CA SER A 295 -11.60 -46.11 -11.15
C SER A 295 -11.24 -45.05 -12.20
N VAL A 296 -11.26 -45.39 -13.49
CA VAL A 296 -10.97 -44.44 -14.57
C VAL A 296 -12.05 -43.36 -14.68
N LYS A 297 -13.33 -43.71 -14.46
CA LYS A 297 -14.41 -42.71 -14.38
C LYS A 297 -14.20 -41.72 -13.24
N GLU A 298 -13.73 -42.20 -12.10
CA GLU A 298 -13.40 -41.33 -10.96
C GLU A 298 -12.22 -40.39 -11.28
N VAL A 299 -11.21 -40.87 -11.99
CA VAL A 299 -10.13 -40.01 -12.52
C VAL A 299 -10.69 -38.93 -13.45
N GLY A 300 -11.62 -39.27 -14.35
CA GLY A 300 -12.29 -38.29 -15.21
C GLY A 300 -13.09 -37.23 -14.43
N ARG A 301 -13.73 -37.62 -13.32
CA ARG A 301 -14.41 -36.69 -12.42
C ARG A 301 -13.42 -35.70 -11.79
N ILE A 302 -12.28 -36.20 -11.27
CA ILE A 302 -11.23 -35.35 -10.68
C ILE A 302 -10.66 -34.38 -11.72
N ILE A 303 -10.39 -34.86 -12.94
CA ILE A 303 -9.91 -34.01 -14.05
C ILE A 303 -10.91 -32.89 -14.37
N SER A 304 -12.22 -33.19 -14.31
CA SER A 304 -13.26 -32.17 -14.51
C SER A 304 -13.26 -31.11 -13.40
N GLU A 305 -13.05 -31.52 -12.14
CA GLU A 305 -12.91 -30.60 -11.00
C GLU A 305 -11.64 -29.74 -11.11
N VAL A 306 -10.52 -30.34 -11.53
CA VAL A 306 -9.27 -29.59 -11.81
C VAL A 306 -9.50 -28.56 -12.92
N THR A 307 -10.18 -28.94 -14.01
CA THR A 307 -10.49 -28.02 -15.11
C THR A 307 -11.27 -26.80 -14.62
N ALA A 308 -12.32 -27.03 -13.81
CA ALA A 308 -13.12 -25.97 -13.23
C ALA A 308 -12.28 -25.06 -12.31
N SER A 309 -11.45 -25.66 -11.45
CA SER A 309 -10.56 -24.92 -10.56
C SER A 309 -9.50 -24.10 -11.32
N THR A 310 -8.96 -24.64 -12.41
CA THR A 310 -8.01 -23.93 -13.28
C THR A 310 -8.65 -22.72 -13.96
N GLU A 311 -9.91 -22.81 -14.37
CA GLU A 311 -10.64 -21.65 -14.93
C GLU A 311 -10.91 -20.58 -13.86
N GLU A 312 -11.26 -20.97 -12.64
CA GLU A 312 -11.38 -20.03 -11.52
C GLU A 312 -10.05 -19.35 -11.19
N GLN A 313 -8.95 -20.10 -11.18
CA GLN A 313 -7.60 -19.55 -10.99
C GLN A 313 -7.23 -18.55 -12.09
N ARG A 314 -7.55 -18.86 -13.35
CA ARG A 314 -7.33 -17.94 -14.48
C ARG A 314 -8.06 -16.61 -14.26
N GLN A 315 -9.33 -16.66 -13.86
CA GLN A 315 -10.11 -15.46 -13.55
C GLN A 315 -9.53 -14.70 -12.34
N GLY A 316 -9.06 -15.41 -11.31
CA GLY A 316 -8.38 -14.81 -10.16
C GLY A 316 -7.10 -14.08 -10.54
N ILE A 317 -6.30 -14.65 -11.46
CA ILE A 317 -5.09 -14.00 -11.98
C ILE A 317 -5.43 -12.75 -12.80
N ASP A 318 -6.47 -12.77 -13.63
CA ASP A 318 -6.92 -11.58 -14.38
C ASP A 318 -7.28 -10.42 -13.43
N GLN A 319 -7.92 -10.72 -12.29
CA GLN A 319 -8.23 -9.74 -11.25
C GLN A 319 -6.97 -9.21 -10.55
N ILE A 320 -6.03 -10.09 -10.21
CA ILE A 320 -4.76 -9.68 -9.60
C ILE A 320 -3.97 -8.80 -10.56
N ASN A 321 -3.93 -9.14 -11.85
CA ASN A 321 -3.26 -8.35 -12.88
C ASN A 321 -3.85 -6.93 -12.97
N THR A 322 -5.18 -6.81 -12.91
CA THR A 322 -5.85 -5.51 -12.84
C THR A 322 -5.43 -4.70 -11.61
N ALA A 323 -5.40 -5.34 -10.43
CA ALA A 323 -4.96 -4.68 -9.20
C ALA A 323 -3.48 -4.25 -9.26
N VAL A 324 -2.62 -5.01 -9.92
CA VAL A 324 -1.20 -4.63 -10.13
C VAL A 324 -1.08 -3.42 -11.05
N MET A 325 -1.88 -3.32 -12.12
CA MET A 325 -1.92 -2.12 -12.98
C MET A 325 -2.38 -0.87 -12.21
N ASP A 326 -3.35 -1.01 -11.31
CA ASP A 326 -3.80 0.08 -10.45
C ASP A 326 -2.69 0.52 -9.48
N LEU A 327 -1.98 -0.44 -8.87
CA LEU A 327 -0.83 -0.16 -8.00
C LEU A 327 0.33 0.49 -8.75
N ASP A 328 0.60 0.10 -10.00
CA ASP A 328 1.61 0.74 -10.85
C ASP A 328 1.22 2.20 -11.14
N THR A 329 -0.04 2.44 -11.49
CA THR A 329 -0.56 3.81 -11.70
C THR A 329 -0.39 4.67 -10.43
N MET A 330 -0.72 4.13 -9.26
CA MET A 330 -0.50 4.83 -7.98
C MET A 330 0.99 5.06 -7.68
N THR A 331 1.86 4.12 -8.04
CA THR A 331 3.31 4.24 -7.86
C THR A 331 3.87 5.37 -8.72
N GLN A 332 3.42 5.46 -9.98
CA GLN A 332 3.78 6.56 -10.88
C GLN A 332 3.25 7.92 -10.38
N GLN A 333 2.01 7.96 -9.87
CA GLN A 333 1.46 9.18 -9.25
C GLN A 333 2.26 9.60 -8.01
N ASN A 334 2.67 8.65 -7.16
CA ASN A 334 3.52 8.94 -6.01
C ASN A 334 4.89 9.46 -6.45
N ALA A 335 5.48 8.92 -7.52
CA ALA A 335 6.73 9.43 -8.06
C ALA A 335 6.61 10.88 -8.54
N ALA A 336 5.52 11.22 -9.25
CA ALA A 336 5.23 12.59 -9.67
C ALA A 336 5.01 13.53 -8.45
N LEU A 337 4.26 13.08 -7.44
CA LEU A 337 4.05 13.84 -6.21
C LEU A 337 5.34 14.07 -5.43
N VAL A 338 6.25 13.10 -5.43
CA VAL A 338 7.57 13.23 -4.81
C VAL A 338 8.38 14.31 -5.51
N GLU A 339 8.37 14.34 -6.84
CA GLU A 339 9.07 15.37 -7.62
C GLU A 339 8.46 16.76 -7.40
N GLU A 340 7.14 16.88 -7.43
CA GLU A 340 6.41 18.13 -7.14
C GLU A 340 6.70 18.63 -5.71
N THR A 341 6.66 17.73 -4.73
CA THR A 341 6.93 18.06 -3.32
C THR A 341 8.39 18.47 -3.11
N ALA A 342 9.34 17.86 -3.82
CA ALA A 342 10.74 18.24 -3.78
C ALA A 342 10.92 19.67 -4.29
N SER A 343 10.35 19.98 -5.46
CA SER A 343 10.40 21.33 -6.05
C SER A 343 9.76 22.37 -5.15
N ALA A 344 8.59 22.09 -4.58
CA ALA A 344 7.91 22.99 -3.66
C ALA A 344 8.73 23.22 -2.37
N SER A 345 9.35 22.17 -1.85
CA SER A 345 10.20 22.27 -0.65
C SER A 345 11.45 23.11 -0.91
N GLU A 346 12.09 22.97 -2.07
CA GLU A 346 13.23 23.79 -2.47
C GLU A 346 12.84 25.27 -2.63
N GLU A 347 11.69 25.56 -3.24
CA GLU A 347 11.17 26.92 -3.36
C GLU A 347 10.87 27.54 -1.98
N MET A 348 10.21 26.79 -1.08
CA MET A 348 9.93 27.24 0.28
C MET A 348 11.22 27.48 1.08
N ALA A 349 12.24 26.64 0.91
CA ALA A 349 13.56 26.83 1.53
C ALA A 349 14.23 28.11 1.03
N ALA A 350 14.17 28.39 -0.28
CA ALA A 350 14.71 29.60 -0.88
C ALA A 350 13.99 30.86 -0.35
N GLN A 351 12.66 30.85 -0.30
CA GLN A 351 11.87 31.96 0.24
C GLN A 351 12.13 32.20 1.74
N ALA A 352 12.26 31.14 2.53
CA ALA A 352 12.64 31.25 3.94
C ALA A 352 14.05 31.84 4.10
N GLY A 353 14.99 31.46 3.22
CA GLY A 353 16.34 32.01 3.16
C GLY A 353 16.34 33.51 2.83
N GLU A 354 15.56 33.93 1.84
CA GLU A 354 15.41 35.34 1.46
C GLU A 354 14.80 36.17 2.59
N LEU A 355 13.74 35.68 3.23
CA LEU A 355 13.14 36.34 4.40
C LEU A 355 14.14 36.47 5.54
N LYS A 356 14.93 35.42 5.80
CA LYS A 356 15.99 35.46 6.82
C LYS A 356 17.04 36.52 6.50
N GLU A 357 17.41 36.68 5.23
CA GLU A 357 18.35 37.72 4.79
C GLU A 357 17.77 39.13 4.96
N LEU A 358 16.50 39.34 4.60
CA LEU A 358 15.80 40.61 4.83
C LEU A 358 15.75 40.98 6.32
N MET A 359 15.55 39.99 7.20
CA MET A 359 15.52 40.20 8.65
C MET A 359 16.89 40.57 9.25
N LYS A 360 18.01 40.20 8.62
CA LYS A 360 19.37 40.58 9.10
C LYS A 360 19.61 42.10 9.08
N GLN A 361 18.84 42.85 8.29
CA GLN A 361 18.92 44.32 8.27
C GLN A 361 18.45 44.93 9.61
N PHE A 362 17.62 44.21 10.37
CA PHE A 362 17.13 44.66 11.66
C PHE A 362 17.98 44.09 12.80
N LYS A 363 18.46 44.97 13.68
CA LYS A 363 19.10 44.58 14.94
C LYS A 363 18.06 44.60 16.05
N ILE A 364 17.94 43.48 16.74
CA ILE A 364 17.03 43.28 17.87
C ILE A 364 17.83 42.77 19.06
N ASN A 365 17.33 42.98 20.27
CA ASN A 365 17.94 42.41 21.47
C ASN A 365 17.57 40.93 21.56
N ASP A 366 18.57 40.05 21.63
CA ASP A 366 18.37 38.59 21.74
C ASP A 366 17.57 38.19 22.99
N ASP A 367 17.48 39.07 24.01
CA ASP A 367 16.88 38.78 25.32
C ASP A 367 15.34 38.67 25.28
N LEU A 368 14.68 39.22 24.24
CA LEU A 368 13.22 39.13 24.06
C LEU A 368 12.77 37.81 23.41
N GLY A 369 13.69 37.00 22.88
CA GLY A 369 13.40 35.68 22.31
C GLY A 369 13.09 34.60 23.36
N GLY A 370 13.38 34.85 24.64
CA GLY A 370 13.27 33.86 25.72
C GLY A 370 11.92 33.79 26.45
N LEU A 371 11.01 34.76 26.26
CA LEU A 371 9.82 34.89 27.12
C LEU A 371 8.57 34.15 26.64
N ASN A 372 8.57 33.55 25.45
CA ASN A 372 7.42 32.80 24.91
C ASN A 372 7.59 31.27 24.87
N SER A 373 8.68 30.71 25.43
CA SER A 373 8.90 29.26 25.46
C SER A 373 8.28 28.53 26.66
N VAL A 374 7.55 29.22 27.55
CA VAL A 374 6.91 28.58 28.74
C VAL A 374 5.38 28.60 28.67
N LYS A 375 4.79 28.04 27.61
CA LYS A 375 3.42 27.46 27.68
C LYS A 375 3.07 26.49 26.56
N ALA A 376 3.97 25.60 26.18
CA ALA A 376 3.61 24.42 25.40
C ALA A 376 3.49 23.20 26.33
N MET A 377 2.23 22.83 26.60
CA MET A 377 1.75 21.46 26.80
C MET A 377 2.62 20.50 27.65
N LYS A 378 2.39 20.51 28.97
CA LYS A 378 2.59 19.31 29.79
C LYS A 378 1.37 18.40 29.56
N GLY A 379 1.47 17.49 28.59
CA GLY A 379 0.42 16.53 28.27
C GLY A 379 0.96 15.38 27.44
N SER A 380 0.92 14.18 28.05
CA SER A 380 1.12 12.85 27.47
C SER A 380 2.45 12.53 26.80
N ASP A 381 3.30 11.91 27.61
CA ASP A 381 4.25 10.86 27.22
C ASP A 381 3.57 9.80 26.34
N PRO A 382 4.23 9.34 25.25
CA PRO A 382 4.44 7.91 25.17
C PRO A 382 5.93 7.57 25.00
N GLU A 383 6.36 6.77 25.96
CA GLU A 383 7.62 6.06 26.06
C GLU A 383 7.97 5.32 24.76
N ILE A 384 8.99 5.78 24.04
CA ILE A 384 9.76 4.94 23.10
C ILE A 384 11.23 5.01 23.48
N LYS A 385 11.62 4.07 24.35
CA LYS A 385 13.02 3.76 24.66
C LYS A 385 13.74 3.26 23.40
N LYS A 386 14.77 3.99 22.99
CA LYS A 386 15.95 3.41 22.32
C LYS A 386 17.19 3.75 23.13
N THR A 387 17.81 2.73 23.71
CA THR A 387 19.27 2.73 23.87
C THR A 387 19.78 1.29 23.78
N ALA A 388 20.60 1.06 22.77
CA ALA A 388 21.44 -0.12 22.64
C ALA A 388 22.65 0.01 23.58
N THR A 389 23.11 -1.08 24.22
CA THR A 389 24.52 -1.54 24.17
C THR A 389 24.74 -2.87 24.92
N THR A 390 25.22 -3.87 24.16
CA THR A 390 26.30 -4.84 24.45
C THR A 390 26.51 -5.43 25.87
N LYS A 391 26.46 -6.77 25.98
CA LYS A 391 27.67 -7.64 26.16
C LYS A 391 27.32 -9.15 26.20
N LYS A 392 28.15 -9.95 25.50
CA LYS A 392 28.63 -11.33 25.73
C LYS A 392 27.76 -12.32 26.54
N THR A 393 27.57 -13.55 26.02
CA THR A 393 28.41 -14.74 26.34
C THR A 393 27.95 -15.95 25.49
N GLU A 394 28.94 -16.79 25.14
CA GLU A 394 28.95 -18.10 24.45
C GLU A 394 27.77 -19.03 24.80
N THR A 395 27.32 -19.97 23.97
CA THR A 395 28.02 -21.25 23.67
C THR A 395 27.32 -22.03 22.54
N ALA A 396 28.13 -22.72 21.75
CA ALA A 396 27.82 -23.56 20.58
C ALA A 396 27.05 -24.86 20.85
N VAL A 397 26.32 -25.38 19.85
CA VAL A 397 26.24 -26.81 19.41
C VAL A 397 25.74 -26.84 17.95
N LYS A 398 26.61 -27.03 16.94
CA LYS A 398 26.88 -28.27 16.15
C LYS A 398 25.68 -28.98 15.51
N THR A 399 25.64 -28.90 14.18
CA THR A 399 25.11 -29.87 13.21
C THR A 399 25.87 -31.19 13.25
N ASP A 400 25.17 -32.33 13.09
CA ASP A 400 25.69 -33.50 12.38
C ASP A 400 24.58 -34.47 11.92
N THR A 401 24.84 -35.09 10.77
CA THR A 401 23.99 -35.95 9.94
C THR A 401 24.30 -37.44 10.17
N LYS A 402 23.29 -38.34 10.27
CA LYS A 402 23.30 -39.72 9.67
C LYS A 402 22.03 -40.60 9.93
N ILE A 403 21.31 -40.91 8.85
CA ILE A 403 20.80 -42.20 8.28
C ILE A 403 20.39 -43.41 9.20
N SER A 404 19.07 -43.73 9.20
CA SER A 404 18.28 -45.01 9.10
C SER A 404 18.63 -46.33 9.85
N PRO A 405 17.72 -47.36 9.92
CA PRO A 405 16.24 -47.40 9.92
C PRO A 405 15.62 -48.36 10.99
N LYS A 406 14.31 -48.25 11.31
CA LYS A 406 13.47 -49.40 11.77
C LYS A 406 11.96 -49.10 11.78
N THR A 407 11.20 -49.95 11.09
CA THR A 407 9.75 -50.26 11.25
C THR A 407 9.64 -51.66 11.88
N PRO A 408 8.48 -52.21 12.31
CA PRO A 408 7.09 -51.70 12.22
C PRO A 408 6.28 -51.79 13.54
N ASP A 409 5.15 -51.07 13.62
CA ASP A 409 3.85 -51.67 13.99
C ASP A 409 2.67 -50.67 13.83
N LYS A 410 1.55 -51.21 13.35
CA LYS A 410 0.19 -50.60 13.19
C LYS A 410 -0.70 -51.13 14.34
N PRO A 411 -2.00 -50.80 14.45
CA PRO A 411 -2.78 -49.58 14.15
C PRO A 411 -3.64 -49.11 15.36
N GLU A 412 -4.12 -47.86 15.37
CA GLU A 412 -5.49 -47.46 15.82
C GLU A 412 -5.65 -45.94 15.64
N SER A 413 -6.50 -45.49 14.72
CA SER A 413 -7.88 -45.03 14.95
C SER A 413 -7.96 -43.69 15.69
N THR A 414 -8.24 -42.61 14.95
CA THR A 414 -9.45 -41.77 15.06
C THR A 414 -9.20 -40.36 14.49
N VAL A 415 -10.30 -39.78 14.01
CA VAL A 415 -10.54 -38.34 13.72
C VAL A 415 -10.17 -37.83 12.32
N LYS A 416 -11.23 -37.68 11.50
CA LYS A 416 -11.29 -36.75 10.36
C LYS A 416 -11.22 -35.29 10.86
N PRO A 417 -10.59 -34.36 10.13
CA PRO A 417 -11.02 -32.98 10.14
C PRO A 417 -11.63 -32.58 8.79
N ASP A 418 -12.81 -31.99 8.91
CA ASP A 418 -13.60 -31.34 7.88
C ASP A 418 -12.92 -30.02 7.49
N LEU A 419 -12.35 -29.93 6.28
CA LEU A 419 -11.80 -28.69 5.72
C LEU A 419 -12.91 -27.96 4.97
N LYS A 420 -13.78 -27.24 5.69
CA LYS A 420 -14.74 -26.32 5.02
C LYS A 420 -15.09 -25.02 5.74
N THR A 421 -14.37 -24.61 6.78
CA THR A 421 -14.71 -23.37 7.52
C THR A 421 -13.51 -22.62 8.09
N THR A 422 -12.57 -22.18 7.24
CA THR A 422 -11.52 -21.24 7.70
C THR A 422 -10.98 -20.24 6.66
N LEU A 423 -11.71 -19.95 5.57
CA LEU A 423 -11.24 -18.94 4.59
C LEU A 423 -12.20 -17.76 4.35
N GLU A 424 -13.34 -17.70 5.03
CA GLU A 424 -14.23 -16.53 4.97
C GLU A 424 -14.26 -15.79 6.31
N ALA A 425 -13.19 -15.07 6.64
CA ALA A 425 -13.25 -14.01 7.64
C ALA A 425 -12.13 -12.96 7.49
N LYS A 426 -12.54 -11.83 6.90
CA LYS A 426 -12.06 -10.46 7.20
C LYS A 426 -10.64 -10.07 6.74
N ILE A 427 -10.55 -9.71 5.46
CA ILE A 427 -9.89 -8.46 5.08
C ILE A 427 -11.01 -7.45 4.82
N LYS A 428 -11.14 -6.42 5.67
CA LYS A 428 -11.95 -5.22 5.40
C LYS A 428 -10.98 -4.05 5.24
N PRO A 429 -10.96 -3.33 4.11
CA PRO A 429 -10.44 -1.97 4.11
C PRO A 429 -11.47 -1.07 4.80
N GLN A 430 -11.02 -0.27 5.78
CA GLN A 430 -11.81 0.87 6.26
C GLN A 430 -11.69 1.99 5.23
N ILE A 431 -12.77 2.22 4.47
CA ILE A 431 -13.00 3.50 3.82
C ILE A 431 -14.31 4.03 4.42
N SER A 432 -14.21 5.14 5.14
CA SER A 432 -15.37 5.84 5.70
C SER A 432 -16.28 6.34 4.56
N PRO A 433 -17.62 6.29 4.69
CA PRO A 433 -18.49 6.86 3.69
C PRO A 433 -18.42 8.39 3.76
N VAL A 434 -18.06 9.03 2.66
CA VAL A 434 -18.30 10.47 2.47
C VAL A 434 -19.80 10.66 2.30
N GLU A 435 -20.37 11.51 3.15
CA GLU A 435 -21.78 11.84 3.21
C GLU A 435 -22.19 12.66 1.96
N ASP A 436 -23.03 12.06 1.11
CA ASP A 436 -23.53 12.67 -0.12
C ASP A 436 -24.55 13.78 0.21
N LYS A 437 -24.10 15.04 0.23
CA LYS A 437 -24.99 16.21 0.16
C LYS A 437 -25.21 16.57 -1.32
N PRO A 438 -26.46 16.59 -1.83
CA PRO A 438 -26.68 17.02 -3.20
C PRO A 438 -26.44 18.53 -3.32
N LEU A 439 -25.40 18.92 -4.07
CA LEU A 439 -25.29 20.28 -4.60
C LEU A 439 -26.44 20.50 -5.59
N LYS A 440 -27.30 21.47 -5.27
CA LYS A 440 -28.20 22.08 -6.26
C LYS A 440 -27.37 22.94 -7.20
N THR A 441 -27.20 22.50 -8.44
CA THR A 441 -26.83 23.36 -9.56
C THR A 441 -27.90 23.23 -10.63
N GLU A 442 -28.73 24.27 -10.74
CA GLU A 442 -29.55 24.50 -11.92
C GLU A 442 -28.62 24.78 -13.10
N VAL A 443 -28.63 23.91 -14.10
CA VAL A 443 -28.24 24.26 -15.47
C VAL A 443 -29.36 23.76 -16.39
N LYS A 444 -30.26 24.68 -16.74
CA LYS A 444 -31.07 24.59 -17.95
C LYS A 444 -30.14 24.77 -19.15
N THR A 445 -30.06 23.80 -20.05
CA THR A 445 -30.53 23.93 -21.45
C THR A 445 -30.27 22.65 -22.24
N GLY A 446 -31.16 22.38 -23.19
CA GLY A 446 -31.35 21.11 -23.91
C GLY A 446 -30.13 20.55 -24.63
N THR A 447 -30.13 19.23 -24.84
CA THR A 447 -30.51 18.64 -26.13
C THR A 447 -30.76 17.14 -25.93
N THR A 448 -31.90 16.69 -26.45
CA THR A 448 -32.38 15.32 -26.49
C THR A 448 -31.44 14.44 -27.31
N LEU A 449 -30.85 13.38 -26.77
CA LEU A 449 -30.39 12.25 -27.60
C LEU A 449 -30.70 10.91 -26.93
N VAL A 450 -31.18 10.03 -27.79
CA VAL A 450 -32.08 8.91 -27.54
C VAL A 450 -31.29 7.65 -27.20
N SER A 451 -31.84 6.84 -26.28
CA SER A 451 -31.40 5.48 -26.01
C SER A 451 -31.53 4.61 -27.28
N ALA A 452 -30.43 4.18 -27.87
CA ALA A 452 -30.44 3.16 -28.92
C ALA A 452 -30.35 1.77 -28.27
N LYS A 453 -31.48 1.08 -28.15
CA LYS A 453 -31.56 -0.36 -27.90
C LYS A 453 -31.69 -1.05 -29.25
N SER A 454 -30.58 -1.52 -29.84
CA SER A 454 -30.50 -2.59 -30.86
C SER A 454 -29.32 -2.39 -31.82
N ASP A 455 -28.55 -3.45 -32.02
CA ASP A 455 -27.42 -3.59 -32.98
C ASP A 455 -27.78 -3.32 -34.45
N LYS A 456 -29.07 -3.11 -34.76
CA LYS A 456 -29.56 -2.92 -36.11
C LYS A 456 -29.51 -1.46 -36.61
N ASP A 457 -29.35 -0.49 -35.70
CA ASP A 457 -29.34 0.94 -36.05
C ASP A 457 -27.93 1.49 -36.30
N ILE A 458 -26.88 0.81 -35.81
CA ILE A 458 -25.47 1.20 -36.04
C ILE A 458 -25.08 0.94 -37.51
N LYS A 459 -25.64 -0.10 -38.13
CA LYS A 459 -25.31 -0.49 -39.51
C LYS A 459 -25.90 0.44 -40.58
N LYS A 460 -26.90 1.24 -40.23
CA LYS A 460 -27.53 2.22 -41.14
C LYS A 460 -26.86 3.59 -41.11
N HIS A 461 -26.05 3.88 -40.08
CA HIS A 461 -25.26 5.11 -40.00
C HIS A 461 -23.87 4.99 -40.63
N LEU A 462 -23.41 3.76 -40.92
CA LEU A 462 -22.11 3.49 -41.54
C LEU A 462 -22.15 3.32 -43.07
N GLU A 463 -23.33 3.35 -43.69
CA GLU A 463 -23.49 3.24 -45.16
C GLU A 463 -23.77 4.59 -45.86
N ASP A 464 -24.02 5.68 -45.11
CA ASP A 464 -24.30 7.01 -45.68
C ASP A 464 -23.07 7.94 -45.77
N ASP A 465 -21.95 7.62 -45.11
CA ASP A 465 -20.71 8.40 -45.20
C ASP A 465 -19.75 7.74 -46.20
N GLY A 466 -20.00 8.00 -47.49
CA GLY A 466 -19.16 7.56 -48.60
C GLY A 466 -17.72 8.07 -48.49
N PHE A 467 -16.81 7.18 -48.08
CA PHE A 467 -15.37 7.40 -48.19
C PHE A 467 -14.71 6.31 -49.02
N GLU A 468 -14.44 6.66 -50.28
CA GLU A 468 -13.43 6.03 -51.12
C GLU A 468 -12.02 6.34 -50.59
N ALA A 469 -11.15 5.32 -50.63
CA ALA A 469 -9.69 5.39 -50.80
C ALA A 469 -8.86 6.38 -49.95
N PHE A 470 -8.17 5.84 -48.93
CA PHE A 470 -6.69 5.78 -48.90
C PHE A 470 -6.20 4.74 -47.89
#